data_AF-A0A699V5D9-F1
#
_entry.id   AF-A0A699V5D9-F1
#
_cell.length_a   1.000
_cell.length_b   1.000
_cell.length_c   1.000
_cell.angle_alpha   90.00
_cell.angle_beta   90.00
_cell.angle_gamma   90.00
#
_symmetry.space_group_name_H-M   'P 1'
#
loop_
_entity.id
_entity.type
_entity.pdbx_description
1 polymer ?
#
loop_
_entity_poly.entity_id
_entity_poly.type
_entity_poly.pdbx_seq_one_letter_code
_entity_poly.pdbx_strand_id
1 'polypeptide(L)'
;MTNKYCTQGKIKKLEIKLWNLKVKGNDVPTYTDRFQELTLICTKFVANETKKIDKYISGLPDNICGSVKASKPKTLDETIELANDLM
;
A
#
# COMPACT_ATOMS: atom_id res chain seq x y z
N MET A 1 -8.84 22.27 4.33
CA MET A 1 -10.12 22.54 3.64
C MET A 1 -10.21 21.57 2.46
N THR A 2 -11.05 20.51 2.54
CA THR A 2 -11.65 19.73 1.43
C THR A 2 -12.07 18.34 1.90
N ASN A 3 -13.23 18.23 2.54
CA ASN A 3 -13.97 16.97 2.56
C ASN A 3 -15.44 17.31 2.59
N LYS A 4 -15.99 17.80 1.46
CA LYS A 4 -17.43 18.12 1.44
C LYS A 4 -18.26 17.17 0.61
N TYR A 5 -17.76 16.57 -0.47
CA TYR A 5 -18.54 15.58 -1.24
C TYR A 5 -17.67 14.55 -1.96
N CYS A 6 -16.98 13.68 -1.23
CA CYS A 6 -16.59 12.40 -1.84
C CYS A 6 -17.80 11.47 -1.78
N THR A 7 -18.57 11.39 -2.86
CA THR A 7 -19.68 10.45 -3.01
C THR A 7 -19.19 9.04 -2.67
N GLN A 8 -19.90 8.29 -1.83
CA GLN A 8 -19.49 6.96 -1.35
C GLN A 8 -19.05 6.01 -2.48
N GLY A 9 -19.62 6.13 -3.68
CA GLY A 9 -19.19 5.39 -4.87
C GLY A 9 -17.77 5.69 -5.36
N LYS A 10 -17.29 6.92 -5.22
CA LYS A 10 -15.90 7.31 -5.56
C LYS A 10 -14.90 6.66 -4.59
N ILE A 11 -15.21 6.67 -3.29
CA ILE A 11 -14.38 6.00 -2.27
C ILE A 11 -14.31 4.50 -2.56
N LYS A 12 -15.45 3.85 -2.82
CA LYS A 12 -15.47 2.42 -3.21
C LYS A 12 -14.60 2.12 -4.44
N LYS A 13 -14.63 3.00 -5.46
CA LYS A 13 -13.78 2.84 -6.65
C LYS A 13 -12.29 2.96 -6.32
N LEU A 14 -11.91 3.84 -5.41
CA LEU A 14 -10.53 3.99 -4.95
C LEU A 14 -10.10 2.82 -4.06
N GLU A 15 -10.98 2.30 -3.20
CA GLU A 15 -10.74 1.07 -2.44
C GLU A 15 -10.44 -0.10 -3.39
N ILE A 16 -11.25 -0.28 -4.45
CA ILE A 16 -11.01 -1.32 -5.47
C ILE A 16 -9.65 -1.13 -6.16
N LYS A 17 -9.29 0.12 -6.51
CA LYS A 17 -7.97 0.41 -7.11
C LYS A 17 -6.83 0.08 -6.16
N LEU A 18 -6.96 0.40 -4.88
CA LEU A 18 -5.98 0.05 -3.86
C LEU A 18 -5.81 -1.46 -3.74
N TRP A 19 -6.93 -2.21 -3.67
CA TRP A 19 -6.90 -3.67 -3.58
C TRP A 19 -6.24 -4.34 -4.79
N ASN A 20 -6.42 -3.76 -5.97
CA ASN A 20 -5.82 -4.26 -7.22
C ASN A 20 -4.41 -3.67 -7.51
N LEU A 21 -3.89 -2.79 -6.64
CA LEU A 21 -2.57 -2.18 -6.82
C LEU A 21 -1.48 -3.22 -6.61
N LYS A 22 -0.56 -3.30 -7.58
CA LYS A 22 0.64 -4.15 -7.57
C LYS A 22 1.82 -3.36 -8.15
N VAL A 23 3.04 -3.71 -7.73
CA VAL A 23 4.27 -3.19 -8.32
C VAL A 23 4.32 -3.59 -9.79
N LYS A 24 4.77 -2.66 -10.64
CA LYS A 24 4.99 -2.91 -12.07
C LYS A 24 6.48 -2.84 -12.35
N GLY A 25 7.05 -3.95 -12.85
CA GLY A 25 8.51 -4.06 -12.98
C GLY A 25 9.18 -3.97 -11.62
N ASN A 26 10.22 -3.15 -11.51
CA ASN A 26 10.97 -2.90 -10.26
C ASN A 26 10.73 -1.49 -9.70
N ASP A 27 9.66 -0.80 -10.11
CA ASP A 27 9.39 0.57 -9.68
C ASP A 27 8.61 0.60 -8.35
N VAL A 28 9.34 0.37 -7.27
CA VAL A 28 8.84 0.49 -5.89
C VAL A 28 8.44 1.92 -5.55
N PRO A 29 9.23 2.99 -5.88
CA PRO A 29 8.86 4.35 -5.53
C PRO A 29 7.49 4.76 -6.07
N THR A 30 7.23 4.52 -7.36
CA THR A 30 5.92 4.85 -7.96
C THR A 30 4.78 4.04 -7.33
N TYR A 31 5.02 2.78 -6.98
CA TYR A 31 4.03 1.96 -6.26
C TYR A 31 3.73 2.54 -4.87
N THR A 32 4.76 2.90 -4.10
CA THR A 32 4.65 3.47 -2.75
C THR A 32 3.89 4.78 -2.76
N ASP A 33 4.24 5.71 -3.65
CA ASP A 33 3.56 7.00 -3.75
C ASP A 33 2.06 6.81 -4.01
N ARG A 34 1.72 5.93 -4.95
CA ARG A 34 0.33 5.64 -5.29
C ARG A 34 -0.41 4.92 -4.16
N PHE A 35 0.28 4.04 -3.45
CA PHE A 35 -0.27 3.35 -2.28
C PHE A 35 -0.61 4.32 -1.16
N GLN A 36 0.31 5.23 -0.83
CA GLN A 36 0.12 6.22 0.24
C GLN A 36 -1.00 7.21 -0.11
N GLU A 37 -1.06 7.68 -1.36
CA GLU A 37 -2.14 8.55 -1.85
C GLU A 37 -3.52 7.88 -1.70
N LEU A 38 -3.65 6.63 -2.16
CA LEU A 38 -4.90 5.87 -2.06
C LEU A 38 -5.27 5.55 -0.60
N THR A 39 -4.28 5.25 0.23
CA THR A 39 -4.47 4.97 1.66
C THR A 39 -4.96 6.19 2.42
N LEU A 40 -4.41 7.38 2.12
CA LEU A 40 -4.84 8.64 2.74
C LEU A 40 -6.32 8.94 2.46
N ILE A 41 -6.80 8.61 1.25
CA ILE A 41 -8.20 8.78 0.87
C ILE A 41 -9.08 7.67 1.49
N CYS A 42 -8.56 6.45 1.62
CA CYS A 42 -9.26 5.31 2.19
C CYS A 42 -9.05 5.21 3.72
N THR A 43 -9.81 6.00 4.49
CA THR A 43 -9.67 6.16 5.95
C THR A 43 -9.62 4.86 6.77
N LYS A 44 -10.18 3.75 6.27
CA LYS A 44 -10.14 2.43 6.94
C LYS A 44 -8.73 1.89 7.18
N PHE A 45 -7.79 2.21 6.30
CA PHE A 45 -6.41 1.71 6.38
C PHE A 45 -5.53 2.60 7.26
N VAL A 46 -5.84 3.90 7.31
CA VAL A 46 -5.11 4.88 8.15
C VAL A 46 -5.16 4.49 9.63
N ALA A 47 -6.24 3.85 10.08
CA ALA A 47 -6.42 3.46 11.48
C ALA A 47 -5.75 2.11 11.87
N ASN A 48 -5.22 1.34 10.92
CA ASN A 48 -4.68 0.01 11.20
C ASN A 48 -3.39 -0.25 10.41
N GLU A 49 -2.26 -0.04 11.09
CA GLU A 49 -0.92 -0.18 10.52
C GLU A 49 -0.65 -1.61 10.01
N THR A 50 -1.07 -2.63 10.74
CA THR A 50 -0.91 -4.03 10.31
C THR A 50 -1.62 -4.32 8.99
N LYS A 51 -2.87 -3.86 8.84
CA LYS A 51 -3.61 -4.00 7.57
C LYS A 51 -2.95 -3.23 6.43
N LYS A 52 -2.33 -2.09 6.73
CA LYS A 52 -1.58 -1.28 5.76
C LYS A 52 -0.34 -2.04 5.28
N ILE A 53 0.43 -2.60 6.20
CA ILE A 53 1.60 -3.44 5.92
C ILE A 53 1.19 -4.68 5.10
N ASP A 54 0.18 -5.43 5.55
CA ASP A 54 -0.30 -6.62 4.84
C ASP A 54 -0.73 -6.30 3.41
N LYS A 55 -1.46 -5.19 3.23
CA LYS A 55 -1.88 -4.76 1.89
C LYS A 55 -0.68 -4.33 1.05
N TYR A 56 0.30 -3.65 1.61
CA TYR A 56 1.51 -3.25 0.89
C TYR A 56 2.28 -4.49 0.41
N ILE A 57 2.53 -5.46 1.31
CA ILE A 57 3.22 -6.73 1.00
C ILE A 57 2.47 -7.51 -0.08
N SER A 58 1.14 -7.54 -0.04
CA SER A 58 0.32 -8.25 -1.06
C SER A 58 0.45 -7.70 -2.49
N GLY A 59 0.96 -6.48 -2.65
CA GLY A 59 1.21 -5.86 -3.95
C GLY A 59 2.63 -6.07 -4.47
N LEU A 60 3.53 -6.63 -3.66
CA LEU A 60 4.90 -6.92 -4.06
C LEU A 60 4.98 -8.18 -4.94
N PRO A 61 5.99 -8.30 -5.80
CA PRO A 61 6.23 -9.53 -6.55
C PRO A 61 6.60 -10.72 -5.65
N ASP A 62 6.22 -11.92 -6.09
CA ASP A 62 6.33 -13.15 -5.30
C ASP A 62 7.77 -13.48 -4.89
N ASN A 63 8.76 -13.09 -5.70
CA ASN A 63 10.18 -13.33 -5.42
C ASN A 63 10.70 -12.57 -4.18
N ILE A 64 10.08 -11.45 -3.80
CA ILE A 64 10.48 -10.66 -2.61
C ILE A 64 9.44 -10.71 -1.49
N CYS A 65 8.18 -10.96 -1.81
CA CYS A 65 7.06 -10.96 -0.85
C CYS A 65 7.34 -11.88 0.36
N GLY A 66 7.91 -13.07 0.11
CA GLY A 66 8.30 -14.01 1.16
C GLY A 66 9.37 -13.45 2.09
N SER A 67 10.40 -12.82 1.54
CA SER A 67 11.52 -12.23 2.30
C SER A 67 11.07 -11.05 3.16
N VAL A 68 10.27 -10.13 2.60
CA VAL A 68 9.70 -9.00 3.34
C VAL A 68 8.75 -9.49 4.45
N LYS A 69 7.98 -10.55 4.22
CA LYS A 69 7.11 -11.13 5.26
C LYS A 69 7.92 -11.79 6.38
N ALA A 70 9.06 -12.41 6.06
CA ALA A 70 9.92 -13.08 7.01
C ALA A 70 10.62 -12.12 7.98
N SER A 71 10.94 -10.90 7.54
CA SER A 71 11.55 -9.87 8.41
C SER A 71 10.57 -9.28 9.43
N LYS A 72 9.26 -9.52 9.28
CA LYS A 72 8.19 -9.08 10.19
C LYS A 72 8.26 -7.56 10.48
N PRO A 73 8.15 -6.71 9.43
CA PRO A 73 8.21 -5.27 9.61
C PRO A 73 7.08 -4.80 10.52
N LYS A 74 7.39 -3.81 11.37
CA LYS A 74 6.45 -3.21 12.34
C LYS A 74 5.81 -1.94 11.81
N THR A 75 6.46 -1.29 10.85
CA THR A 75 6.00 -0.04 10.24
C THR A 75 5.92 -0.18 8.72
N LEU A 76 5.08 0.64 8.08
CA LEU A 76 5.06 0.72 6.63
C LEU A 76 6.41 1.17 6.08
N ASP A 77 7.10 2.11 6.75
CA ASP A 77 8.39 2.64 6.28
C ASP A 77 9.47 1.56 6.25
N GLU A 78 9.56 0.72 7.29
CA GLU A 78 10.42 -0.47 7.28
C GLU A 78 10.06 -1.41 6.13
N THR A 79 8.78 -1.60 5.85
CA THR A 79 8.31 -2.44 4.73
C THR A 79 8.73 -1.88 3.38
N ILE A 80 8.69 -0.55 3.21
CA ILE A 80 9.11 0.15 2.00
C ILE A 80 10.63 0.04 1.82
N GLU A 81 11.40 0.27 2.87
CA GLU A 81 12.86 0.14 2.85
C GLU A 81 13.28 -1.28 2.42
N LEU A 82 12.73 -2.30 3.07
CA LEU A 82 12.99 -3.70 2.72
C LEU A 82 12.60 -4.05 1.28
N ALA A 83 11.51 -3.48 0.77
CA ALA A 83 11.10 -3.72 -0.61
C ALA A 83 12.06 -3.06 -1.61
N ASN A 84 12.60 -1.88 -1.30
CA ASN A 84 13.60 -1.21 -2.15
C ASN A 84 14.94 -1.95 -2.12
N ASP A 85 15.39 -2.46 -0.97
CA ASP A 85 16.66 -3.18 -0.86
C ASP A 85 16.68 -4.52 -1.63
N LEU A 86 15.50 -5.09 -1.89
CA LEU A 86 15.34 -6.40 -2.54
C LEU A 86 15.02 -6.32 -4.05
N MET A 87 14.90 -5.13 -4.65
CA MET A 87 14.50 -4.91 -6.05
C MET A 87 15.54 -4.15 -6.87
#